data_AF-A0A2S1R1F4-F1
#
_entry.id   AF-A0A2S1R1F4-F1
#
_cell.length_a   1.000
_cell.length_b   1.000
_cell.length_c   1.000
_cell.angle_alpha   90.00
_cell.angle_beta   90.00
_cell.angle_gamma   90.00
#
_symmetry.space_group_name_H-M   'P 1'
#
loop_
_entity.id
_entity.type
_entity.pdbx_description
1 polymer ?
#
loop_
_entity_poly.entity_id
_entity_poly.type
_entity_poly.pdbx_seq_one_letter_code
_entity_poly.pdbx_strand_id
1 'polypeptide(L)'
;MKTVKIILAIAGGVAAIAACTSNTYEEVSAPVSANPTYQADVKNIINANCVSCHSESFGQTPYLETYDQVKNAVLSNGLLDEIAAPSGEGMPEAQRLPQSQIDAINLWAANGFLNQ
;
A
#
# COMPACT_ATOMS: atom_id res chain seq x y z
N MET A 1 -4.37 61.54 39.51
CA MET A 1 -2.93 61.44 39.19
C MET A 1 -2.69 60.15 38.42
N LYS A 2 -2.14 60.29 37.21
CA LYS A 2 -1.33 59.32 36.45
C LYS A 2 -1.89 57.91 36.25
N THR A 3 -2.40 57.73 35.04
CA THR A 3 -2.56 56.48 34.29
C THR A 3 -1.31 55.59 34.34
N VAL A 4 -1.50 54.29 34.57
CA VAL A 4 -0.50 53.27 34.21
C VAL A 4 -1.20 52.26 33.31
N LYS A 5 -0.89 52.35 32.01
CA LYS A 5 -1.25 51.37 30.99
C LYS A 5 -0.27 50.20 31.11
N ILE A 6 -0.76 49.00 31.38
CA ILE A 6 0.03 47.76 31.21
C ILE A 6 -0.63 46.98 30.08
N ILE A 7 -0.16 47.23 28.87
CA ILE A 7 -0.43 46.40 27.70
C ILE A 7 0.54 45.22 27.81
N LEU A 8 0.06 44.07 28.27
CA LEU A 8 0.83 42.84 28.21
C LEU A 8 0.49 42.15 26.89
N ALA A 9 1.27 42.46 25.86
CA ALA A 9 1.29 41.74 24.60
C ALA A 9 1.81 40.33 24.87
N ILE A 10 0.91 39.34 24.93
CA ILE A 10 1.30 37.93 24.82
C ILE A 10 1.16 37.57 23.35
N ALA A 11 2.25 37.81 22.63
CA ALA A 11 2.55 37.14 21.39
C ALA A 11 2.80 35.66 21.71
N GLY A 12 1.73 34.87 21.72
CA GLY A 12 1.78 33.41 21.86
C GLY A 12 1.28 32.81 20.56
N GLY A 13 2.16 32.68 19.57
CA GLY A 13 1.88 31.97 18.34
C GLY A 13 1.41 30.55 18.68
N VAL A 14 0.15 30.26 18.41
CA VAL A 14 -0.34 28.88 18.43
C VAL A 14 0.36 28.19 17.27
N ALA A 15 1.34 27.37 17.64
CA ALA A 15 2.04 26.48 16.74
C ALA A 15 1.00 25.65 15.98
N ALA A 16 0.91 25.89 14.68
CA ALA A 16 0.32 24.92 13.78
C ALA A 16 1.18 23.66 13.91
N ILE A 17 0.67 22.67 14.63
CA ILE A 17 1.09 21.28 14.46
C ILE A 17 0.60 20.85 13.08
N ALA A 18 1.27 21.36 12.03
CA ALA A 18 1.35 20.63 10.79
C ALA A 18 1.98 19.30 11.18
N ALA A 19 1.14 18.26 11.26
CA ALA A 19 1.59 16.89 11.35
C ALA A 19 2.31 16.58 10.03
N CYS A 20 3.56 17.04 9.94
CA CYS A 20 4.54 16.54 9.00
C CYS A 20 4.85 15.12 9.46
N THR A 21 4.02 14.16 9.05
CA THR A 21 4.52 12.81 8.85
C THR A 21 5.37 12.87 7.59
N SER A 22 6.62 13.26 7.78
CA SER A 22 7.69 13.02 6.81
C SER A 22 7.92 11.52 6.76
N ASN A 23 7.17 10.82 5.90
CA ASN A 23 7.56 9.48 5.48
C ASN A 23 8.56 9.66 4.34
N THR A 24 9.82 9.48 4.72
CA THR A 24 10.95 9.29 3.83
C THR A 24 10.64 8.19 2.82
N TYR A 25 10.93 8.47 1.54
CA TYR A 25 10.67 7.63 0.38
C TYR A 25 9.16 7.50 0.08
N GLU A 26 8.64 8.47 -0.67
CA GLU A 26 7.74 8.10 -1.76
C GLU A 26 8.54 7.11 -2.62
N GLU A 27 8.42 5.81 -2.33
CA GLU A 27 8.65 4.76 -3.31
C GLU A 27 7.96 5.26 -4.58
N VAL A 28 8.76 5.68 -5.58
CA VAL A 28 8.30 6.24 -6.85
C VAL A 28 7.55 5.14 -7.58
N SER A 29 6.34 4.89 -7.08
CA SER A 29 5.41 3.94 -7.61
C SER A 29 4.74 4.66 -8.75
N ALA A 30 4.73 4.03 -9.92
CA ALA A 30 3.94 4.56 -11.02
C ALA A 30 2.50 4.82 -10.52
N PRO A 31 1.86 5.92 -10.96
CA PRO A 31 0.48 6.18 -10.61
C PRO A 31 -0.38 4.97 -10.99
N VAL A 32 -1.25 4.55 -10.08
CA VAL A 32 -2.14 3.42 -10.30
C VAL A 32 -3.01 3.71 -11.51
N SER A 33 -2.97 2.82 -12.51
CA SER A 33 -3.85 2.90 -13.68
C SER A 33 -5.30 2.95 -13.20
N ALA A 34 -6.14 3.80 -13.81
CA ALA A 34 -7.57 3.84 -13.52
C ALA A 34 -8.28 2.53 -13.91
N ASN A 35 -7.65 1.72 -14.77
CA ASN A 35 -8.15 0.41 -15.17
C ASN A 35 -6.99 -0.60 -15.23
N PRO A 36 -6.52 -1.09 -14.06
CA PRO A 36 -5.38 -1.97 -14.02
C PRO A 36 -5.75 -3.35 -14.55
N THR A 37 -4.82 -3.99 -15.25
CA THR A 37 -4.98 -5.35 -15.77
C THR A 37 -3.93 -6.27 -15.20
N TYR A 38 -4.16 -7.57 -15.27
CA TYR A 38 -3.20 -8.52 -14.76
C TYR A 38 -1.86 -8.40 -15.47
N GLN A 39 -1.88 -8.36 -16.80
CA GLN A 39 -0.65 -8.37 -17.60
C GLN A 39 0.12 -7.05 -17.51
N ALA A 40 -0.56 -5.92 -17.41
CA ALA A 40 0.10 -4.60 -17.36
C ALA A 40 0.60 -4.25 -15.95
N ASP A 41 -0.19 -4.55 -14.91
CA ASP A 41 0.02 -4.00 -13.58
C ASP A 41 0.29 -5.10 -12.53
N VAL A 42 -0.67 -6.02 -12.34
CA VAL A 42 -0.66 -6.92 -11.19
C VAL A 42 0.44 -7.98 -11.27
N LYS A 43 0.70 -8.53 -12.47
CA LYS A 43 1.70 -9.59 -12.65
C LYS A 43 3.09 -9.16 -12.20
N ASN A 44 3.49 -7.94 -12.51
CA ASN A 44 4.81 -7.43 -12.13
C ASN A 44 4.91 -7.25 -10.61
N ILE A 45 3.84 -6.76 -9.97
CA ILE A 45 3.78 -6.61 -8.50
C ILE A 45 3.90 -7.99 -7.82
N ILE A 46 3.12 -8.97 -8.27
CA ILE A 46 3.12 -10.32 -7.71
C ILE A 46 4.48 -11.02 -7.92
N ASN A 47 5.04 -10.93 -9.13
CA ASN A 47 6.34 -11.54 -9.44
C ASN A 47 7.47 -10.96 -8.59
N ALA A 48 7.47 -9.64 -8.36
CA ALA A 48 8.52 -8.96 -7.61
C ALA A 48 8.45 -9.25 -6.10
N ASN A 49 7.24 -9.40 -5.55
CA ASN A 49 7.04 -9.39 -4.10
C ASN A 49 6.61 -10.74 -3.49
N CYS A 50 6.09 -11.68 -4.30
CA CYS A 50 5.42 -12.86 -3.77
C CYS A 50 6.00 -14.19 -4.26
N VAL A 51 6.34 -14.27 -5.56
CA VAL A 51 6.68 -15.55 -6.24
C VAL A 51 7.95 -16.22 -5.70
N SER A 52 8.86 -15.46 -5.10
CA SER A 52 10.07 -16.01 -4.46
C SER A 52 9.78 -16.98 -3.31
N CYS A 53 8.59 -16.93 -2.72
CA CYS A 53 8.12 -17.90 -1.74
C CYS A 53 6.90 -18.66 -2.28
N HIS A 54 5.96 -17.94 -2.88
CA HIS A 54 4.67 -18.44 -3.36
C HIS A 54 4.72 -19.00 -4.79
N SER A 55 5.56 -20.00 -5.01
CA SER A 55 5.66 -20.73 -6.29
C SER A 55 5.89 -22.23 -6.07
N GLU A 56 5.63 -23.03 -7.09
CA GLU A 56 5.85 -24.48 -7.03
C GLU A 56 7.30 -24.84 -6.67
N SER A 57 8.26 -24.02 -7.08
CA SER A 57 9.68 -24.25 -6.81
C SER A 57 10.08 -24.04 -5.35
N PHE A 58 9.37 -23.15 -4.63
CA PHE A 58 9.65 -22.83 -3.22
C PHE A 58 8.62 -23.40 -2.25
N GLY A 59 7.50 -23.91 -2.76
CA GLY A 59 6.55 -24.76 -2.04
C GLY A 59 5.57 -24.05 -1.10
N GLN A 60 5.60 -22.72 -0.99
CA GLN A 60 4.63 -21.99 -0.18
C GLN A 60 3.32 -21.83 -0.96
N THR A 61 2.23 -22.36 -0.41
CA THR A 61 0.89 -22.20 -1.00
C THR A 61 0.17 -21.00 -0.36
N PRO A 62 -0.74 -20.31 -1.11
CA PRO A 62 -1.09 -20.54 -2.51
C PRO A 62 0.07 -20.18 -3.45
N TYR A 63 0.18 -20.88 -4.58
CA TYR A 63 1.09 -20.48 -5.66
C TYR A 63 0.52 -19.26 -6.39
N LEU A 64 1.38 -18.37 -6.87
CA LEU A 64 1.00 -17.06 -7.43
C LEU A 64 1.66 -16.77 -8.79
N GLU A 65 1.97 -17.82 -9.56
CA GLU A 65 2.76 -17.72 -10.81
C GLU A 65 1.91 -17.38 -12.04
N THR A 66 0.60 -17.57 -11.97
CA THR A 66 -0.34 -17.42 -13.09
C THR A 66 -1.52 -16.52 -12.74
N TYR A 67 -2.20 -16.02 -13.77
CA TYR A 67 -3.42 -15.22 -13.63
C TYR A 67 -4.47 -15.92 -12.75
N ASP A 68 -4.78 -17.18 -13.05
CA ASP A 68 -5.83 -17.92 -12.34
C ASP A 68 -5.44 -18.18 -10.89
N GLN A 69 -4.17 -18.47 -10.63
CA GLN A 69 -3.65 -18.63 -9.27
C GLN A 69 -3.79 -17.34 -8.45
N VAL A 70 -3.36 -16.20 -9.00
CA VAL A 70 -3.47 -14.90 -8.31
C VAL A 70 -4.94 -14.52 -8.09
N LYS A 71 -5.79 -14.69 -9.11
CA LYS A 71 -7.24 -14.46 -8.99
C LYS A 71 -7.86 -15.34 -7.91
N ASN A 72 -7.52 -16.64 -7.89
CA ASN A 72 -8.02 -17.56 -6.88
C ASN A 72 -7.53 -17.18 -5.49
N ALA A 73 -6.29 -16.69 -5.35
CA ALA A 73 -5.76 -16.25 -4.08
C ALA A 73 -6.51 -15.01 -3.54
N VAL A 74 -6.90 -14.09 -4.42
CA VAL A 74 -7.78 -12.96 -4.06
C VAL A 74 -9.16 -13.46 -3.64
N LEU A 75 -9.75 -14.39 -4.39
CA LEU A 75 -11.12 -14.85 -4.15
C LEU A 75 -11.28 -15.78 -2.94
N SER A 76 -10.25 -16.58 -2.62
CA SER A 76 -10.38 -17.72 -1.72
C SER A 76 -9.31 -17.83 -0.64
N ASN A 77 -8.19 -17.10 -0.76
CA ASN A 77 -7.04 -17.27 0.13
C ASN A 77 -6.64 -15.99 0.88
N GLY A 78 -7.50 -14.96 0.88
CA GLY A 78 -7.29 -13.76 1.69
C GLY A 78 -6.14 -12.86 1.22
N LEU A 79 -5.71 -12.95 -0.05
CA LEU A 79 -4.55 -12.18 -0.55
C LEU A 79 -4.67 -10.68 -0.24
N LEU A 80 -5.87 -10.10 -0.39
CA LEU A 80 -6.08 -8.67 -0.14
C LEU A 80 -5.90 -8.29 1.34
N ASP A 81 -6.27 -9.17 2.26
CA ASP A 81 -6.11 -8.94 3.69
C ASP A 81 -4.63 -9.02 4.08
N GLU A 82 -3.92 -10.02 3.54
CA GLU A 82 -2.49 -10.24 3.79
C GLU A 82 -1.63 -9.06 3.33
N ILE A 83 -1.87 -8.52 2.12
CA ILE A 83 -1.10 -7.37 1.62
C ILE A 83 -1.48 -6.05 2.28
N ALA A 84 -2.68 -5.97 2.87
CA ALA A 84 -3.15 -4.77 3.55
C ALA A 84 -2.62 -4.67 4.98
N ALA A 85 -2.30 -5.80 5.60
CA ALA A 85 -1.84 -5.91 6.98
C ALA A 85 -0.56 -5.08 7.27
N PRO A 86 -0.33 -4.68 8.53
CA PRO A 86 0.93 -4.06 8.94
C PRO A 86 2.14 -4.96 8.68
N SER A 87 3.33 -4.35 8.54
CA SER A 87 4.58 -5.12 8.40
C SER A 87 4.78 -6.08 9.57
N GLY A 88 5.08 -7.34 9.26
CA GLY A 88 5.22 -8.42 10.25
C GLY A 88 3.92 -9.09 10.68
N GLU A 89 2.76 -8.60 10.23
CA GLU A 89 1.44 -9.21 10.51
C GLU A 89 0.76 -9.81 9.26
N GLY A 90 1.31 -9.57 8.07
CA GLY A 90 0.88 -10.20 6.83
C GLY A 90 2.01 -10.34 5.83
N MET A 91 1.68 -10.39 4.54
CA MET A 91 2.63 -10.71 3.48
C MET A 91 2.89 -9.53 2.55
N PRO A 92 4.16 -9.29 2.14
CA PRO A 92 5.40 -9.94 2.58
C PRO A 92 5.78 -9.59 4.03
N GLU A 93 6.25 -10.58 4.78
CA GLU A 93 6.54 -10.43 6.22
C GLU A 93 7.58 -9.34 6.50
N ALA A 94 8.64 -9.27 5.67
CA ALA A 94 9.76 -8.37 5.89
C ALA A 94 9.39 -6.89 5.69
N GLN A 95 8.50 -6.62 4.73
CA GLN A 95 8.12 -5.27 4.34
C GLN A 95 6.74 -5.31 3.69
N ARG A 96 5.82 -4.50 4.24
CA ARG A 96 4.55 -4.20 3.59
C ARG A 96 4.74 -3.52 2.23
N LEU A 97 3.92 -3.88 1.26
CA LEU A 97 3.90 -3.24 -0.06
C LEU A 97 3.65 -1.72 0.03
N PRO A 98 4.20 -0.94 -0.92
CA PRO A 98 3.75 0.42 -1.16
C PRO A 98 2.23 0.48 -1.36
N GLN A 99 1.58 1.52 -0.83
CA GLN A 99 0.12 1.62 -0.86
C GLN A 99 -0.44 1.63 -2.29
N SER A 100 0.26 2.28 -3.23
CA SER A 100 -0.03 2.26 -4.66
C SER A 100 -0.14 0.85 -5.26
N GLN A 101 0.74 -0.08 -4.87
CA GLN A 101 0.72 -1.45 -5.38
C GLN A 101 -0.48 -2.22 -4.81
N ILE A 102 -0.80 -2.00 -3.53
CA ILE A 102 -1.98 -2.57 -2.88
C ILE A 102 -3.25 -2.04 -3.56
N ASP A 103 -3.31 -0.73 -3.82
CA ASP A 103 -4.43 -0.09 -4.49
C ASP A 103 -4.62 -0.62 -5.93
N ALA A 104 -3.54 -0.90 -6.65
CA ALA A 104 -3.61 -1.50 -7.99
C ALA A 104 -4.23 -2.91 -7.96
N ILE A 105 -3.85 -3.75 -6.99
CA ILE A 105 -4.40 -5.10 -6.85
C ILE A 105 -5.88 -5.04 -6.42
N ASN A 106 -6.22 -4.15 -5.48
CA ASN A 106 -7.59 -3.93 -5.03
C ASN A 106 -8.49 -3.46 -6.19
N LEU A 107 -8.03 -2.48 -6.97
CA LEU A 107 -8.78 -1.95 -8.10
C LEU A 107 -8.92 -2.98 -9.22
N TRP A 108 -7.89 -3.79 -9.48
CA TRP A 108 -7.97 -4.90 -10.43
C TRP A 108 -9.02 -5.93 -10.03
N ALA A 109 -9.08 -6.30 -8.75
CA ALA A 109 -10.11 -7.19 -8.21
C ALA A 109 -11.51 -6.57 -8.33
N ALA A 110 -11.65 -5.29 -7.98
CA ALA A 110 -12.91 -4.55 -8.09
C ALA A 110 -13.40 -4.41 -9.54
N ASN A 111 -12.48 -4.30 -10.50
CA ASN A 111 -12.79 -4.23 -11.94
C ASN A 111 -13.08 -5.60 -12.57
N GLY A 112 -13.21 -6.67 -11.76
CA GLY A 112 -13.59 -8.00 -12.25
C GLY A 112 -12.43 -8.81 -12.81
N PHE A 113 -11.20 -8.57 -12.33
CA PHE A 113 -10.00 -9.33 -12.70
C PHE A 113 -9.65 -9.25 -14.19
N LEU A 114 -9.57 -8.04 -14.76
CA LEU A 114 -9.23 -7.87 -16.17
C LEU A 114 -7.87 -8.48 -16.49
N ASN A 115 -7.80 -9.36 -17.49
CA ASN A 115 -6.53 -10.00 -17.84
C ASN A 115 -5.65 -9.05 -18.68
N GLN A 116 -6.25 -8.28 -19.58
CA GLN A 116 -5.58 -7.39 -20.54
C GLN A 116 -6.35 -6.10 -20.73
#